data_AF-A0A945RLA9-F1
#
_entry.id   AF-A0A945RLA9-F1
#
_cell.length_a   1.000
_cell.length_b   1.000
_cell.length_c   1.000
_cell.angle_alpha   90.00
_cell.angle_beta   90.00
_cell.angle_gamma   90.00
#
_symmetry.space_group_name_H-M   'P 1'
#
loop_
_entity.id
_entity.type
_entity.pdbx_description
1 polymer ?
#
loop_
_entity_poly.entity_id
_entity_poly.type
_entity_poly.pdbx_seq_one_letter_code
_entity_poly.pdbx_strand_id
1 'polypeptide(L)'
;MPLPFQLDHINLWVLEDGEGWTLVDTGINREEVRAAWEVLFAGPLKSRPVKRVIVTHFHPDHMGLAGWLTEKFGVEMWTTQTEWATASNLYVDGDPEHTTRARDFYHAAGFGVDLMAEVDKRQNPYPKRISPVPETFHKIEDGDIIEIDGLDWRIIVGTGHSPEHACLYRSEDHILISGDQILPKITPNVSVWPQFPEKNPLDLFLTSLDKFRGLDPETLVLPSHNWPFRGLHERLDQLAHHHDERLDDVVRACAEPLNATQVLGHLFKRELDSHQLFFAIGESLAHLHYLIGQGRMVKETGPDGVDLFQASN
;
A
#
# COMPACT_ATOMS: atom_id res chain seq x y z
N MET A 1 -10.95 12.41 2.57
CA MET A 1 -12.13 11.54 2.83
C MET A 1 -11.92 10.77 4.13
N PRO A 2 -12.98 10.54 4.93
CA PRO A 2 -12.86 9.84 6.21
C PRO A 2 -12.60 8.33 6.05
N LEU A 3 -11.89 7.73 7.00
CA LEU A 3 -11.62 6.29 7.11
C LEU A 3 -12.02 5.75 8.49
N PRO A 4 -12.51 4.50 8.59
CA PRO A 4 -12.92 3.88 9.86
C PRO A 4 -11.76 3.25 10.66
N PHE A 5 -10.54 3.79 10.54
CA PHE A 5 -9.33 3.19 11.14
C PHE A 5 -8.58 4.21 12.00
N GLN A 6 -7.50 3.78 12.66
CA GLN A 6 -6.60 4.70 13.35
C GLN A 6 -6.00 5.73 12.39
N LEU A 7 -5.72 5.32 11.16
CA LEU A 7 -5.50 6.23 10.04
C LEU A 7 -6.87 6.70 9.56
N ASP A 8 -7.28 7.88 10.00
CA ASP A 8 -8.68 8.34 9.99
C ASP A 8 -9.08 9.10 8.72
N HIS A 9 -8.15 9.31 7.79
CA HIS A 9 -8.42 10.01 6.53
C HIS A 9 -7.49 9.55 5.41
N ILE A 10 -7.96 9.73 4.17
CA ILE A 10 -7.17 9.70 2.94
C ILE A 10 -7.33 11.02 2.17
N ASN A 11 -6.25 11.50 1.56
CA ASN A 11 -6.23 12.62 0.63
C ASN A 11 -6.47 12.11 -0.79
N LEU A 12 -7.40 12.74 -1.49
CA LEU A 12 -7.72 12.46 -2.90
C LEU A 12 -7.43 13.73 -3.68
N TRP A 13 -7.07 13.60 -4.96
CA TRP A 13 -6.73 14.75 -5.80
C TRP A 13 -7.75 14.93 -6.91
N VAL A 14 -8.14 16.18 -7.14
CA VAL A 14 -8.99 16.58 -8.26
C VAL A 14 -8.20 17.56 -9.10
N LEU A 15 -7.84 17.13 -10.29
CA LEU A 15 -7.02 17.89 -11.21
C LEU A 15 -7.92 18.50 -12.28
N GLU A 16 -7.75 19.79 -12.55
CA GLU A 16 -8.30 20.37 -13.78
C GLU A 16 -7.77 19.59 -14.98
N ASP A 17 -8.61 19.38 -15.99
CA ASP A 17 -8.25 18.68 -17.22
C ASP A 17 -9.08 19.18 -18.41
N GLY A 18 -8.68 20.35 -18.94
CA GLY A 18 -9.33 21.02 -20.07
C GLY A 18 -10.73 21.53 -19.73
N GLU A 19 -11.78 20.84 -20.19
CA GLU A 19 -13.17 21.15 -19.83
C GLU A 19 -13.69 20.29 -18.66
N GLY A 20 -12.89 19.37 -18.13
CA GLY A 20 -13.32 18.39 -17.12
C GLY A 20 -12.39 18.26 -15.92
N TRP A 21 -12.61 17.21 -15.14
CA TRP A 21 -11.79 16.83 -13.99
C TRP A 21 -11.16 15.45 -14.18
N THR A 22 -9.89 15.31 -13.81
CA THR A 22 -9.27 14.00 -13.55
C THR A 22 -9.22 13.78 -12.04
N LEU A 23 -9.78 12.66 -11.57
CA LEU A 23 -9.72 12.27 -10.16
C LEU A 23 -8.51 11.35 -9.94
N VAL A 24 -7.82 11.47 -8.81
CA VAL A 24 -6.76 10.55 -8.37
C VAL A 24 -7.12 9.98 -7.00
N ASP A 25 -7.25 8.66 -6.95
CA ASP A 25 -7.77 7.85 -5.84
C ASP A 25 -9.23 8.17 -5.47
N THR A 26 -9.87 7.28 -4.69
CA THR A 26 -11.34 7.24 -4.64
C THR A 26 -11.97 7.14 -3.25
N GLY A 27 -11.20 6.80 -2.23
CA GLY A 27 -11.72 6.55 -0.88
C GLY A 27 -12.29 5.14 -0.72
N ILE A 28 -12.51 4.74 0.53
CA ILE A 28 -13.09 3.44 0.89
C ILE A 28 -14.60 3.38 0.55
N ASN A 29 -15.10 2.20 0.18
CA ASN A 29 -16.51 2.00 -0.14
C ASN A 29 -17.40 2.06 1.11
N ARG A 30 -17.80 3.26 1.51
CA ARG A 30 -18.74 3.53 2.62
C ARG A 30 -19.75 4.60 2.24
N GLU A 31 -20.93 4.53 2.84
CA GLU A 31 -22.01 5.49 2.60
C GLU A 31 -21.57 6.94 2.87
N GLU A 32 -20.84 7.18 3.96
CA GLU A 32 -20.34 8.53 4.30
C GLU A 32 -19.34 9.08 3.27
N VAL A 33 -18.51 8.22 2.67
CA VAL A 33 -17.54 8.62 1.64
C VAL A 33 -18.24 8.89 0.32
N ARG A 34 -19.23 8.06 -0.06
CA ARG A 34 -20.10 8.32 -1.22
C ARG A 34 -20.87 9.63 -1.06
N ALA A 35 -21.44 9.88 0.13
CA ALA A 35 -22.14 11.12 0.43
C ALA A 35 -21.22 12.34 0.33
N ALA A 36 -19.98 12.24 0.82
CA ALA A 36 -18.98 13.29 0.67
C ALA A 36 -18.66 13.58 -0.81
N TRP A 37 -18.52 12.55 -1.64
CA TRP A 37 -18.37 12.70 -3.08
C TRP A 37 -19.56 13.40 -3.74
N GLU A 38 -20.80 13.01 -3.40
CA GLU A 38 -22.01 13.67 -3.94
C GLU A 38 -22.06 15.17 -3.56
N VAL A 39 -21.61 15.55 -2.36
CA VAL A 39 -21.48 16.96 -1.98
C VAL A 39 -20.47 17.69 -2.87
N LEU A 40 -19.33 17.08 -3.20
CA LEU A 40 -18.35 17.65 -4.11
C LEU A 40 -18.91 17.82 -5.53
N PHE A 41 -19.63 16.81 -6.04
CA PHE A 41 -20.26 16.85 -7.37
C PHE A 41 -21.44 17.83 -7.46
N ALA A 42 -22.17 18.06 -6.36
CA ALA A 42 -23.22 19.06 -6.29
C ALA A 42 -22.69 20.49 -6.07
N GLY A 43 -21.46 20.62 -5.57
CA GLY A 43 -20.81 21.88 -5.24
C GLY A 43 -19.64 22.21 -6.18
N PRO A 44 -18.38 22.20 -5.68
CA PRO A 44 -17.22 22.71 -6.41
C PRO A 44 -16.95 22.02 -7.75
N LEU A 45 -17.36 20.76 -7.92
CA LEU A 45 -17.10 20.00 -9.14
C LEU A 45 -18.25 20.05 -10.15
N LYS A 46 -19.38 20.68 -9.80
CA LYS A 46 -20.63 20.64 -10.58
C LYS A 46 -20.51 21.15 -12.02
N SER A 47 -19.63 22.12 -12.26
CA SER A 47 -19.58 22.87 -13.52
C SER A 47 -18.91 22.13 -14.67
N ARG A 48 -18.17 21.05 -14.39
CA ARG A 48 -17.31 20.35 -15.36
C ARG A 48 -17.45 18.83 -15.17
N PRO A 49 -17.51 18.02 -16.24
CA PRO A 49 -17.61 16.57 -16.11
C PRO A 49 -16.33 15.94 -15.57
N VAL A 50 -16.43 14.78 -14.94
CA VAL A 50 -15.27 13.91 -14.71
C VAL A 50 -14.88 13.27 -16.04
N LYS A 51 -13.58 13.22 -16.36
CA LYS A 51 -13.05 12.65 -17.62
C LYS A 51 -12.46 11.25 -17.43
N ARG A 52 -11.86 10.98 -16.27
CA ARG A 52 -11.21 9.71 -15.91
C ARG A 52 -10.94 9.65 -14.41
N VAL A 53 -10.69 8.44 -13.93
CA VAL A 53 -10.28 8.16 -12.56
C VAL A 53 -8.94 7.45 -12.59
N ILE A 54 -7.89 8.07 -12.07
CA ILE A 54 -6.58 7.44 -11.87
C ILE A 54 -6.58 6.81 -10.48
N VAL A 55 -6.13 5.56 -10.36
CA VAL A 55 -5.94 4.89 -9.07
C VAL A 55 -4.47 4.54 -8.91
N THR A 56 -3.88 4.95 -7.78
CA THR A 56 -2.46 4.74 -7.52
C THR A 56 -2.13 3.28 -7.26
N HIS A 57 -2.95 2.59 -6.46
CA HIS A 57 -2.77 1.19 -6.12
C HIS A 57 -4.05 0.53 -5.57
N PHE A 58 -4.00 -0.78 -5.37
CA PHE A 58 -5.15 -1.63 -5.07
C PHE A 58 -5.73 -1.45 -3.66
N HIS A 59 -5.08 -0.76 -2.71
CA HIS A 59 -5.61 -0.75 -1.34
C HIS A 59 -7.03 -0.14 -1.28
N PRO A 60 -7.88 -0.63 -0.35
CA PRO A 60 -9.32 -0.33 -0.39
C PRO A 60 -9.68 1.14 -0.26
N ASP A 61 -8.85 1.95 0.37
CA ASP A 61 -9.04 3.39 0.47
C ASP A 61 -8.65 4.16 -0.79
N HIS A 62 -7.91 3.55 -1.72
CA HIS A 62 -7.54 4.14 -3.00
C HIS A 62 -8.45 3.64 -4.13
N MET A 63 -8.66 2.32 -4.21
CA MET A 63 -9.49 1.63 -5.20
C MET A 63 -10.98 1.58 -4.83
N GLY A 64 -11.33 1.91 -3.59
CA GLY A 64 -12.61 1.55 -2.98
C GLY A 64 -13.85 2.03 -3.70
N LEU A 65 -13.84 3.21 -4.31
CA LEU A 65 -14.97 3.74 -5.06
C LEU A 65 -14.68 3.89 -6.55
N ALA A 66 -13.60 3.29 -7.06
CA ALA A 66 -13.21 3.38 -8.47
C ALA A 66 -14.34 2.90 -9.39
N GLY A 67 -14.86 1.70 -9.15
CA GLY A 67 -16.01 1.16 -9.90
C GLY A 67 -17.24 2.04 -9.86
N TRP A 68 -17.60 2.52 -8.66
CA TRP A 68 -18.75 3.41 -8.49
C TRP A 68 -18.59 4.73 -9.24
N LEU A 69 -17.39 5.34 -9.20
CA LEU A 69 -17.11 6.59 -9.91
C LEU A 69 -17.10 6.38 -11.43
N THR A 70 -16.45 5.32 -11.93
CA THR A 70 -16.41 5.03 -13.36
C THR A 70 -17.79 4.73 -13.93
N GLU A 71 -18.62 3.98 -13.20
CA GLU A 71 -20.00 3.69 -13.61
C GLU A 71 -20.86 4.96 -13.61
N LYS A 72 -20.77 5.77 -12.54
CA LYS A 72 -21.57 7.01 -12.39
C LYS A 72 -21.31 8.01 -13.52
N PHE A 73 -20.07 8.14 -13.97
CA PHE A 73 -19.67 9.13 -14.97
C PHE A 73 -19.46 8.56 -16.38
N GLY A 74 -19.47 7.24 -16.55
CA GLY A 74 -19.19 6.58 -17.83
C GLY A 74 -17.77 6.84 -18.32
N VAL A 75 -16.79 6.81 -17.41
CA VAL A 75 -15.37 7.10 -17.70
C VAL A 75 -14.48 5.91 -17.39
N GLU A 76 -13.27 5.90 -17.96
CA GLU A 76 -12.30 4.82 -17.71
C GLU A 76 -11.52 5.03 -16.39
N MET A 77 -11.21 3.90 -15.75
CA MET A 77 -10.18 3.84 -14.71
C MET A 77 -8.80 3.70 -15.36
N TRP A 78 -7.82 4.45 -14.85
CA TRP A 78 -6.43 4.41 -15.27
C TRP A 78 -5.60 3.90 -14.10
N THR A 79 -4.90 2.79 -14.28
CA THR A 79 -4.10 2.15 -13.21
C THR A 79 -3.06 1.21 -13.83
N THR A 80 -2.06 0.83 -13.06
CA THR A 80 -1.09 -0.17 -13.48
C THR A 80 -1.71 -1.57 -13.51
N GLN A 81 -1.16 -2.45 -14.34
CA GLN A 81 -1.76 -3.75 -14.64
C GLN A 81 -1.79 -4.66 -13.41
N THR A 82 -0.72 -4.67 -12.61
CA THR A 82 -0.62 -5.56 -11.45
C THR A 82 -1.53 -5.09 -10.31
N GLU A 83 -1.73 -3.79 -10.17
CA GLU A 83 -2.67 -3.21 -9.19
C GLU A 83 -4.12 -3.58 -9.54
N TRP A 84 -4.50 -3.43 -10.81
CA TRP A 84 -5.81 -3.88 -11.30
C TRP A 84 -6.00 -5.39 -11.11
N ALA A 85 -5.03 -6.21 -11.50
CA ALA A 85 -5.12 -7.66 -11.38
C ALA A 85 -5.22 -8.11 -9.92
N THR A 86 -4.47 -7.47 -9.02
CA THR A 86 -4.52 -7.76 -7.58
C THR A 86 -5.88 -7.39 -7.00
N ALA A 87 -6.40 -6.20 -7.32
CA ALA A 87 -7.73 -5.78 -6.90
C ALA A 87 -8.82 -6.73 -7.41
N SER A 88 -8.80 -7.08 -8.70
CA SER A 88 -9.77 -7.97 -9.34
C SER A 88 -9.76 -9.36 -8.70
N ASN A 89 -8.57 -9.93 -8.47
CA ASN A 89 -8.43 -11.23 -7.81
C ASN A 89 -8.98 -11.18 -6.39
N LEU A 90 -8.57 -10.19 -5.58
CA LEU A 90 -9.07 -10.04 -4.21
C LEU A 90 -10.57 -9.73 -4.15
N TYR A 91 -11.16 -9.13 -5.18
CA TYR A 91 -12.60 -8.85 -5.21
C TYR A 91 -13.45 -10.10 -5.41
N VAL A 92 -13.00 -11.03 -6.26
CA VAL A 92 -13.74 -12.27 -6.57
C VAL A 92 -13.33 -13.44 -5.69
N ASP A 93 -12.29 -13.30 -4.87
CA ASP A 93 -11.76 -14.35 -4.03
C ASP A 93 -12.70 -14.69 -2.87
N GLY A 94 -13.44 -15.78 -3.06
CA GLY A 94 -14.21 -16.51 -2.06
C GLY A 94 -13.71 -17.94 -1.85
N ASP A 95 -12.46 -18.23 -2.22
CA ASP A 95 -11.91 -19.58 -2.28
C ASP A 95 -11.62 -20.16 -0.88
N PRO A 96 -12.22 -21.30 -0.50
CA PRO A 96 -11.85 -22.01 0.72
C PRO A 96 -10.36 -22.36 0.81
N GLU A 97 -9.67 -22.66 -0.30
CA GLU A 97 -8.23 -22.96 -0.30
C GLU A 97 -7.36 -21.74 0.04
N HIS A 98 -7.85 -20.52 -0.20
CA HIS A 98 -7.20 -19.30 0.28
C HIS A 98 -7.11 -19.30 1.81
N THR A 99 -8.15 -19.79 2.48
CA THR A 99 -8.19 -19.87 3.95
C THR A 99 -7.14 -20.85 4.46
N THR A 100 -6.96 -22.00 3.80
CA THR A 100 -5.90 -22.97 4.15
C THR A 100 -4.50 -22.36 3.97
N ARG A 101 -4.21 -21.74 2.83
CA ARG A 101 -2.90 -21.08 2.60
C ARG A 101 -2.62 -19.97 3.59
N ALA A 102 -3.63 -19.15 3.92
CA ALA A 102 -3.51 -18.13 4.94
C ALA A 102 -3.23 -18.75 6.32
N ARG A 103 -3.89 -19.86 6.68
CA ARG A 103 -3.64 -20.56 7.94
C ARG A 103 -2.22 -21.10 8.01
N ASP A 104 -1.74 -21.78 6.97
CA ASP A 104 -0.37 -22.31 6.93
C ASP A 104 0.67 -21.20 7.05
N PHE A 105 0.44 -20.07 6.37
CA PHE A 105 1.30 -18.89 6.44
C PHE A 105 1.38 -18.29 7.85
N TYR A 106 0.23 -18.03 8.50
CA TYR A 106 0.23 -17.44 9.84
C TYR A 106 0.72 -18.42 10.91
N HIS A 107 0.47 -19.71 10.72
CA HIS A 107 1.03 -20.76 11.57
C HIS A 107 2.56 -20.80 11.47
N ALA A 108 3.11 -20.79 10.25
CA ALA A 108 4.56 -20.71 10.04
C ALA A 108 5.17 -19.45 10.67
N ALA A 109 4.43 -18.32 10.69
CA ALA A 109 4.85 -17.10 11.36
C ALA A 109 4.83 -17.19 12.91
N GLY A 110 4.30 -18.27 13.49
CA GLY A 110 4.24 -18.49 14.93
C GLY A 110 2.94 -18.05 15.60
N PHE A 111 1.82 -18.00 14.87
CA PHE A 111 0.52 -17.72 15.48
C PHE A 111 0.07 -18.92 16.35
N GLY A 112 -0.11 -18.67 17.64
CA GLY A 112 -0.70 -19.64 18.58
C GLY A 112 -2.21 -19.81 18.40
N VAL A 113 -2.80 -20.71 19.19
CA VAL A 113 -4.23 -21.09 19.12
C VAL A 113 -5.17 -19.87 19.11
N ASP A 114 -4.94 -18.91 19.99
CA ASP A 114 -5.80 -17.74 20.12
C ASP A 114 -5.74 -16.83 18.89
N LEU A 115 -4.55 -16.63 18.32
CA LEU A 115 -4.38 -15.80 17.11
C LEU A 115 -4.90 -16.52 15.86
N MET A 116 -4.78 -17.85 15.80
CA MET A 116 -5.35 -18.65 14.72
C MET A 116 -6.88 -18.58 14.68
N ALA A 117 -7.54 -18.44 15.83
CA ALA A 117 -8.99 -18.20 15.86
C ALA A 117 -9.39 -16.87 15.20
N GLU A 118 -8.52 -15.86 15.21
CA GLU A 118 -8.73 -14.59 14.50
C GLU A 118 -8.49 -14.74 12.99
N VAL A 119 -7.52 -15.57 12.57
CA VAL A 119 -7.31 -15.92 11.15
C VAL A 119 -8.59 -16.54 10.57
N ASP A 120 -9.20 -17.47 11.29
CA ASP A 120 -10.41 -18.18 10.84
C ASP A 120 -11.63 -17.26 10.67
N LYS A 121 -11.75 -16.25 11.53
CA LYS A 121 -12.85 -15.28 11.47
C LYS A 121 -12.67 -14.24 10.36
N ARG A 122 -11.43 -13.94 9.97
CA ARG A 122 -11.12 -12.75 9.18
C ARG A 122 -11.80 -12.74 7.81
N GLN A 123 -11.97 -13.92 7.20
CA GLN A 123 -12.39 -14.08 5.80
C GLN A 123 -11.61 -13.12 4.87
N ASN A 124 -12.02 -12.97 3.62
CA ASN A 124 -11.51 -11.90 2.77
C ASN A 124 -12.31 -10.60 3.03
N PRO A 125 -11.72 -9.55 3.65
CA PRO A 125 -12.43 -8.31 3.93
C PRO A 125 -12.51 -7.38 2.72
N TYR A 126 -11.73 -7.64 1.66
CA TYR A 126 -11.53 -6.73 0.53
C TYR A 126 -12.83 -6.42 -0.24
N PRO A 127 -13.68 -7.41 -0.62
CA PRO A 127 -14.92 -7.14 -1.36
C PRO A 127 -15.94 -6.28 -0.59
N LYS A 128 -15.86 -6.26 0.75
CA LYS A 128 -16.73 -5.42 1.60
C LYS A 128 -16.28 -3.96 1.67
N ARG A 129 -15.04 -3.67 1.27
CA ARG A 129 -14.41 -2.34 1.39
C ARG A 129 -14.27 -1.62 0.05
N ILE A 130 -14.56 -2.29 -1.06
CA ILE A 130 -14.51 -1.71 -2.40
C ILE A 130 -15.84 -1.89 -3.16
N SER A 131 -16.12 -1.04 -4.13
CA SER A 131 -17.13 -1.26 -5.18
C SER A 131 -16.60 -2.30 -6.18
N PRO A 132 -17.45 -2.89 -7.05
CA PRO A 132 -16.97 -3.76 -8.12
C PRO A 132 -15.78 -3.16 -8.87
N VAL A 133 -14.71 -3.92 -9.07
CA VAL A 133 -13.55 -3.45 -9.83
C VAL A 133 -13.97 -3.29 -11.30
N PRO A 134 -13.66 -2.16 -11.96
CA PRO A 134 -13.95 -2.00 -13.39
C PRO A 134 -13.38 -3.14 -14.23
N GLU A 135 -14.20 -3.75 -15.09
CA GLU A 135 -13.77 -4.86 -15.96
C GLU A 135 -12.77 -4.41 -17.04
N THR A 136 -12.85 -3.14 -17.45
CA THR A 136 -11.92 -2.50 -18.37
C THR A 136 -11.19 -1.36 -17.67
N PHE A 137 -9.92 -1.19 -18.01
CA PHE A 137 -9.09 -0.10 -17.51
C PHE A 137 -8.09 0.33 -18.58
N HIS A 138 -7.65 1.57 -18.50
CA HIS A 138 -6.52 2.08 -19.24
C HIS A 138 -5.24 1.75 -18.47
N LYS A 139 -4.37 0.92 -19.06
CA LYS A 139 -3.10 0.56 -18.44
C LYS A 139 -2.14 1.76 -18.48
N ILE A 140 -1.52 2.07 -17.35
CA ILE A 140 -0.37 2.98 -17.26
C ILE A 140 0.85 2.20 -16.73
N GLU A 141 2.05 2.59 -17.15
CA GLU A 141 3.32 1.93 -16.85
C GLU A 141 4.40 2.91 -16.38
N ASP A 142 5.48 2.40 -15.80
CA ASP A 142 6.62 3.22 -15.37
C ASP A 142 7.20 4.03 -16.54
N GLY A 143 7.34 5.34 -16.36
CA GLY A 143 7.87 6.24 -17.37
C GLY A 143 6.83 6.78 -18.37
N ASP A 144 5.59 6.28 -18.36
CA ASP A 144 4.53 6.85 -19.19
C ASP A 144 4.33 8.34 -18.86
N ILE A 145 3.99 9.12 -19.89
CA ILE A 145 3.60 10.53 -19.75
C ILE A 145 2.11 10.66 -20.00
N ILE A 146 1.39 11.17 -19.01
CA ILE A 146 -0.04 11.44 -19.08
C ILE A 146 -0.22 12.95 -19.14
N GLU A 147 -0.79 13.45 -20.24
CA GLU A 147 -1.20 14.85 -20.33
C GLU A 147 -2.49 15.08 -19.53
N ILE A 148 -2.46 16.04 -18.61
CA ILE A 148 -3.62 16.49 -17.82
C ILE A 148 -3.61 18.03 -17.83
N ASP A 149 -4.62 18.64 -18.45
CA ASP A 149 -4.70 20.10 -18.64
C ASP A 149 -3.52 20.72 -19.41
N GLY A 150 -3.01 20.00 -20.42
CA GLY A 150 -1.82 20.42 -21.16
C GLY A 150 -0.51 20.36 -20.36
N LEU A 151 -0.53 19.69 -19.20
CA LEU A 151 0.64 19.48 -18.36
C LEU A 151 1.03 18.00 -18.35
N ASP A 152 2.32 17.74 -18.52
CA ASP A 152 2.86 16.38 -18.57
C ASP A 152 3.09 15.83 -17.15
N TRP A 153 2.41 14.72 -16.85
CA TRP A 153 2.61 13.94 -15.63
C TRP A 153 3.30 12.63 -15.95
N ARG A 154 4.53 12.47 -15.48
CA ARG A 154 5.26 11.21 -15.59
C ARG A 154 4.84 10.23 -14.51
N ILE A 155 4.52 9.01 -14.91
CA ILE A 155 4.33 7.90 -13.99
C ILE A 155 5.67 7.42 -13.46
N ILE A 156 5.77 7.30 -12.15
CA ILE A 156 6.90 6.69 -11.45
C ILE A 156 6.35 5.53 -10.63
N VAL A 157 6.68 4.31 -11.03
CA VAL A 157 6.22 3.10 -10.33
C VAL A 157 7.10 2.84 -9.12
N GLY A 158 6.49 2.90 -7.94
CA GLY A 158 7.02 2.39 -6.68
C GLY A 158 6.69 0.90 -6.48
N THR A 159 7.48 0.22 -5.68
CA THR A 159 7.25 -1.19 -5.31
C THR A 159 7.47 -1.40 -3.82
N GLY A 160 7.09 -2.57 -3.32
CA GLY A 160 7.28 -2.97 -1.92
C GLY A 160 6.08 -2.67 -1.03
N HIS A 161 5.55 -1.43 -1.07
CA HIS A 161 4.28 -1.09 -0.40
C HIS A 161 3.10 -1.83 -1.05
N SER A 162 2.99 -1.71 -2.38
CA SER A 162 2.09 -2.47 -3.24
C SER A 162 2.86 -2.99 -4.47
N PRO A 163 2.26 -3.88 -5.29
CA PRO A 163 2.98 -4.54 -6.39
C PRO A 163 3.55 -3.61 -7.47
N GLU A 164 2.82 -2.55 -7.83
CA GLU A 164 3.12 -1.68 -8.97
C GLU A 164 2.51 -0.27 -8.74
N HIS A 165 2.87 0.36 -7.63
CA HIS A 165 2.27 1.62 -7.15
C HIS A 165 2.54 2.80 -8.10
N ALA A 166 1.50 3.40 -8.68
CA ALA A 166 1.64 4.55 -9.57
C ALA A 166 1.75 5.87 -8.80
N CYS A 167 2.93 6.49 -8.80
CA CYS A 167 3.10 7.89 -8.41
C CYS A 167 3.07 8.78 -9.65
N LEU A 168 2.57 10.02 -9.53
CA LEU A 168 2.50 10.96 -10.65
C LEU A 168 3.38 12.18 -10.37
N TYR A 169 4.35 12.44 -11.23
CA TYR A 169 5.28 13.57 -11.11
C TYR A 169 5.14 14.54 -12.28
N ARG A 170 4.87 15.81 -11.96
CA ARG A 170 4.88 16.91 -12.91
C ARG A 170 6.14 17.74 -12.75
N SER A 171 6.99 17.73 -13.77
CA SER A 171 8.32 18.39 -13.71
C SER A 171 8.26 19.90 -13.81
N GLU A 172 7.25 20.46 -14.49
CA GLU A 172 7.13 21.90 -14.77
C GLU A 172 7.10 22.77 -13.50
N ASP A 173 6.48 22.26 -12.44
CA ASP A 173 6.34 22.93 -11.14
C ASP A 173 6.69 22.04 -9.94
N HIS A 174 7.38 20.93 -10.20
CA HIS A 174 7.91 20.00 -9.21
C HIS A 174 6.85 19.47 -8.24
N ILE A 175 5.74 18.94 -8.78
CA ILE A 175 4.67 18.34 -7.95
C ILE A 175 4.71 16.83 -8.07
N LEU A 176 4.68 16.15 -6.92
CA LEU A 176 4.62 14.69 -6.83
C LEU A 176 3.36 14.26 -6.07
N ILE A 177 2.43 13.60 -6.74
CA ILE A 177 1.42 12.77 -6.07
C ILE A 177 2.09 11.43 -5.74
N SER A 178 2.48 11.25 -4.48
CA SER A 178 3.27 10.09 -4.04
C SER A 178 2.44 8.88 -3.64
N GLY A 179 1.12 9.03 -3.58
CA GLY A 179 0.22 8.04 -2.99
C GLY A 179 0.69 7.62 -1.60
N ASP A 180 0.79 6.31 -1.39
CA ASP A 180 1.32 5.71 -0.17
C ASP A 180 2.80 5.34 -0.26
N GLN A 181 3.45 5.52 -1.42
CA GLN A 181 4.87 5.21 -1.57
C GLN A 181 5.75 6.11 -0.68
N ILE A 182 5.35 7.37 -0.49
CA ILE A 182 6.07 8.34 0.34
C ILE A 182 5.07 9.14 1.17
N LEU A 183 5.11 8.92 2.48
CA LEU A 183 4.24 9.56 3.47
C LEU A 183 5.10 10.34 4.48
N PRO A 184 4.66 11.49 5.01
CA PRO A 184 5.51 12.38 5.79
C PRO A 184 5.76 11.90 7.24
N LYS A 185 4.69 11.69 8.02
CA LYS A 185 4.80 11.40 9.47
C LYS A 185 4.85 9.91 9.79
N ILE A 186 4.26 9.09 8.92
CA ILE A 186 4.14 7.65 9.08
C ILE A 186 4.97 6.96 8.01
N THR A 187 5.35 5.71 8.28
CA THR A 187 6.01 4.85 7.30
C THR A 187 4.95 4.12 6.49
N PRO A 188 5.11 4.01 5.16
CA PRO A 188 4.28 3.12 4.36
C PRO A 188 4.34 1.69 4.90
N ASN A 189 3.21 0.99 4.88
CA ASN A 189 3.20 -0.41 5.26
C ASN A 189 3.96 -1.25 4.22
N VAL A 190 4.93 -2.04 4.64
CA VAL A 190 5.68 -2.96 3.78
C VAL A 190 5.55 -4.36 4.36
N SER A 191 4.78 -5.24 3.70
CA SER A 191 4.39 -6.53 4.29
C SER A 191 4.55 -7.70 3.34
N VAL A 192 4.97 -8.83 3.90
CA VAL A 192 4.77 -10.14 3.27
C VAL A 192 3.33 -10.57 3.51
N TRP A 193 2.68 -11.08 2.47
CA TRP A 193 1.29 -11.51 2.51
C TRP A 193 1.15 -13.00 2.13
N PRO A 194 0.10 -13.71 2.59
CA PRO A 194 -0.10 -15.13 2.28
C PRO A 194 -0.15 -15.45 0.78
N GLN A 195 -0.55 -14.51 -0.06
CA GLN A 195 -0.61 -14.70 -1.51
C GLN A 195 0.78 -14.71 -2.16
N PHE A 196 1.77 -14.15 -1.47
CA PHE A 196 3.15 -14.03 -1.93
C PHE A 196 4.14 -14.29 -0.77
N PRO A 197 4.15 -15.50 -0.20
CA PRO A 197 4.79 -15.78 1.08
C PRO A 197 6.32 -15.63 1.02
N GLU A 198 6.95 -15.81 -0.14
CA GLU A 198 8.41 -15.75 -0.32
C GLU A 198 8.92 -14.39 -0.79
N LYS A 199 8.08 -13.35 -0.90
CA LYS A 199 8.52 -12.04 -1.39
C LYS A 199 9.46 -11.35 -0.40
N ASN A 200 10.32 -10.48 -0.94
CA ASN A 200 11.15 -9.55 -0.19
C ASN A 200 10.68 -8.09 -0.44
N PRO A 201 9.54 -7.69 0.12
CA PRO A 201 8.93 -6.39 -0.18
C PRO A 201 9.74 -5.21 0.37
N LEU A 202 10.55 -5.40 1.41
CA LEU A 202 11.40 -4.34 1.94
C LEU A 202 12.58 -4.02 1.03
N ASP A 203 13.18 -5.03 0.37
CA ASP A 203 14.19 -4.78 -0.67
C ASP A 203 13.62 -3.99 -1.84
N LEU A 204 12.42 -4.38 -2.29
CA LEU A 204 11.68 -3.67 -3.33
C LEU A 204 11.37 -2.23 -2.91
N PHE A 205 10.89 -2.03 -1.68
CA PHE A 205 10.58 -0.71 -1.15
C PHE A 205 11.82 0.20 -1.11
N LEU A 206 12.90 -0.25 -0.48
CA LEU A 206 14.14 0.53 -0.35
C LEU A 206 14.74 0.85 -1.72
N THR A 207 14.79 -0.13 -2.63
CA THR A 207 15.25 0.08 -4.01
C THR A 207 14.37 1.08 -4.76
N SER A 208 13.06 1.06 -4.54
CA SER A 208 12.14 1.98 -5.20
C SER A 208 12.30 3.43 -4.76
N LEU A 209 12.81 3.70 -3.54
CA LEU A 209 13.08 5.06 -3.06
C LEU A 209 14.11 5.78 -3.95
N ASP A 210 15.05 5.04 -4.54
CA ASP A 210 16.08 5.60 -5.41
C ASP A 210 15.51 6.24 -6.69
N LYS A 211 14.33 5.79 -7.15
CA LYS A 211 13.64 6.41 -8.29
C LYS A 211 13.24 7.87 -8.04
N PHE A 212 13.08 8.25 -6.77
CA PHE A 212 12.65 9.58 -6.37
C PHE A 212 13.82 10.52 -6.02
N ARG A 213 15.04 9.97 -5.83
CA ARG A 213 16.24 10.76 -5.51
C ARG A 213 16.66 11.70 -6.63
N GLY A 214 16.32 11.38 -7.87
CA GLY A 214 16.59 12.23 -9.04
C GLY A 214 15.59 13.36 -9.25
N LEU A 215 14.52 13.45 -8.44
CA LEU A 215 13.54 14.53 -8.54
C LEU A 215 14.08 15.83 -7.93
N ASP A 216 13.47 16.96 -8.28
CA ASP A 216 13.91 18.27 -7.80
C ASP A 216 13.83 18.35 -6.26
N PRO A 217 14.85 18.88 -5.55
CA PRO A 217 14.81 19.06 -4.09
C PRO A 217 13.62 19.89 -3.60
N GLU A 218 13.16 20.84 -4.42
CA GLU A 218 11.98 21.67 -4.16
C GLU A 218 10.68 20.96 -4.57
N THR A 219 10.66 19.64 -4.74
CA THR A 219 9.41 18.93 -5.04
C THR A 219 8.39 19.11 -3.90
N LEU A 220 7.19 19.59 -4.24
CA LEU A 220 6.02 19.56 -3.38
C LEU A 220 5.39 18.17 -3.47
N VAL A 221 5.42 17.44 -2.36
CA VAL A 221 4.86 16.11 -2.23
C VAL A 221 3.42 16.20 -1.73
N LEU A 222 2.53 15.52 -2.45
CA LEU A 222 1.10 15.38 -2.24
C LEU A 222 0.80 13.93 -1.82
N PRO A 223 0.96 13.58 -0.53
CA PRO A 223 0.80 12.21 -0.03
C PRO A 223 -0.67 11.85 0.16
N SER A 224 -0.99 10.55 0.11
CA SER A 224 -2.37 10.08 0.37
C SER A 224 -2.78 10.17 1.84
N HIS A 225 -1.86 10.41 2.77
CA HIS A 225 -2.19 10.65 4.17
C HIS A 225 -1.38 11.80 4.77
N ASN A 226 -1.96 12.47 5.76
CA ASN A 226 -1.43 13.68 6.42
C ASN A 226 -1.38 14.89 5.47
N TRP A 227 -0.41 15.79 5.64
CA TRP A 227 -0.37 17.07 4.94
C TRP A 227 0.65 17.05 3.79
N PRO A 228 0.42 17.83 2.70
CA PRO A 228 1.44 18.16 1.73
C PRO A 228 2.71 18.69 2.36
N PHE A 229 3.88 18.36 1.80
CA PHE A 229 5.16 18.77 2.36
C PHE A 229 6.24 18.98 1.28
N ARG A 230 7.30 19.71 1.64
CA ARG A 230 8.57 19.81 0.90
C ARG A 230 9.66 19.12 1.71
N GLY A 231 10.81 18.85 1.09
CA GLY A 231 11.88 18.06 1.70
C GLY A 231 11.77 16.58 1.35
N LEU A 232 11.47 16.29 0.08
CA LEU A 232 11.35 14.92 -0.44
C LEU A 232 12.61 14.09 -0.12
N HIS A 233 13.80 14.60 -0.43
CA HIS A 233 15.05 13.85 -0.26
C HIS A 233 15.34 13.54 1.21
N GLU A 234 15.13 14.51 2.10
CA GLU A 234 15.24 14.28 3.55
C GLU A 234 14.28 13.19 4.00
N ARG A 235 13.04 13.18 3.47
CA ARG A 235 12.07 12.16 3.82
C ARG A 235 12.47 10.76 3.32
N LEU A 236 13.05 10.65 2.12
CA LEU A 236 13.58 9.38 1.60
C LEU A 236 14.68 8.84 2.51
N ASP A 237 15.58 9.70 2.98
CA ASP A 237 16.66 9.30 3.90
C ASP A 237 16.13 8.89 5.27
N GLN A 238 15.13 9.61 5.80
CA GLN A 238 14.45 9.22 7.04
C GLN A 238 13.75 7.86 6.93
N LEU A 239 13.13 7.55 5.79
CA LEU A 239 12.48 6.26 5.55
C LEU A 239 13.51 5.13 5.49
N ALA A 240 14.60 5.31 4.75
CA ALA A 240 15.68 4.33 4.67
C ALA A 240 16.32 4.10 6.05
N HIS A 241 16.68 5.18 6.75
CA HIS A 241 17.28 5.12 8.08
C HIS A 241 16.37 4.45 9.10
N HIS A 242 15.06 4.72 9.06
CA HIS A 242 14.08 4.07 9.92
C HIS A 242 14.10 2.55 9.78
N HIS A 243 14.18 2.04 8.54
CA HIS A 243 14.27 0.60 8.31
C HIS A 243 15.63 0.03 8.73
N ASP A 244 16.73 0.75 8.51
CA ASP A 244 18.05 0.32 8.99
C ASP A 244 18.08 0.13 10.52
N GLU A 245 17.52 1.08 11.29
CA GLU A 245 17.43 0.96 12.76
C GLU A 245 16.63 -0.27 13.19
N ARG A 246 15.50 -0.54 12.52
CA ARG A 246 14.66 -1.72 12.79
C ARG A 246 15.34 -3.02 12.41
N LEU A 247 16.06 -3.05 11.29
CA LEU A 247 16.84 -4.22 10.87
C LEU A 247 17.91 -4.56 11.91
N ASP A 248 18.58 -3.55 12.45
CA ASP A 248 19.56 -3.75 13.52
C ASP A 248 18.92 -4.24 14.83
N ASP A 249 17.72 -3.76 15.18
CA ASP A 249 16.94 -4.29 16.30
C ASP A 249 16.58 -5.77 16.10
N VAL A 250 16.14 -6.17 14.89
CA VAL A 250 15.80 -7.56 14.56
C VAL A 250 17.02 -8.45 14.62
N VAL A 251 18.16 -8.03 14.06
CA VAL A 251 19.42 -8.80 14.13
C VAL A 251 19.86 -9.01 15.58
N ARG A 252 19.77 -7.97 16.43
CA ARG A 252 20.08 -8.10 17.86
C ARG A 252 19.12 -9.06 18.58
N ALA A 253 17.82 -9.00 18.28
CA ALA A 253 16.82 -9.87 18.90
C ALA A 253 17.01 -11.33 18.51
N CYS A 254 17.31 -11.60 17.23
CA CYS A 254 17.54 -12.94 16.68
C CYS A 254 18.96 -13.48 16.93
N ALA A 255 19.68 -13.01 17.95
CA ALA A 255 20.93 -13.66 18.38
C ALA A 255 20.67 -15.13 18.80
N GLU A 256 19.51 -15.36 19.42
CA GLU A 256 18.91 -16.67 19.61
C GLU A 256 17.74 -16.86 18.62
N PRO A 257 17.37 -18.09 18.23
CA PRO A 257 16.27 -18.32 17.30
C PRO A 257 14.93 -17.79 17.80
N LEU A 258 14.24 -16.97 16.99
CA LEU A 258 12.91 -16.43 17.25
C LEU A 258 11.97 -16.66 16.07
N ASN A 259 10.67 -16.86 16.31
CA ASN A 259 9.67 -16.81 15.23
C ASN A 259 9.20 -15.36 14.95
N ALA A 260 8.40 -15.17 13.91
CA ALA A 260 7.97 -13.83 13.50
C ALA A 260 7.05 -13.14 14.53
N THR A 261 6.23 -13.87 15.30
CA THR A 261 5.41 -13.26 16.37
C THR A 261 6.26 -12.77 17.55
N GLN A 262 7.36 -13.44 17.86
CA GLN A 262 8.33 -12.97 18.86
C GLN A 262 9.07 -11.73 18.35
N VAL A 263 9.52 -11.73 17.09
CA VAL A 263 10.17 -10.56 16.45
C VAL A 263 9.25 -9.35 16.41
N LEU A 264 7.95 -9.56 16.14
CA LEU A 264 6.94 -8.50 16.19
C LEU A 264 6.96 -7.74 17.54
N GLY A 265 7.13 -8.44 18.67
CA GLY A 265 7.21 -7.83 19.99
C GLY A 265 8.42 -6.90 20.19
N HIS A 266 9.48 -7.07 19.40
CA HIS A 266 10.64 -6.18 19.40
C HIS A 266 10.42 -4.93 18.53
N LEU A 267 9.72 -5.09 17.39
CA LEU A 267 9.44 -4.02 16.45
C LEU A 267 8.29 -3.10 16.91
N PHE A 268 7.26 -3.67 17.55
CA PHE A 268 6.04 -2.95 17.93
C PHE A 268 5.83 -2.98 19.45
N LYS A 269 6.26 -1.91 20.14
CA LYS A 269 6.20 -1.78 21.61
C LYS A 269 4.87 -1.23 22.13
N ARG A 270 3.75 -1.54 21.47
CA ARG A 270 2.40 -1.07 21.82
C ARG A 270 1.37 -2.19 21.67
N GLU A 271 0.24 -2.06 22.35
CA GLU A 271 -0.90 -2.95 22.09
C GLU A 271 -1.42 -2.75 20.66
N LEU A 272 -1.71 -3.86 19.98
CA LEU A 272 -2.24 -3.89 18.62
C LEU A 272 -3.62 -4.53 18.65
N ASP A 273 -4.58 -3.91 17.98
CA ASP A 273 -5.85 -4.56 17.71
C ASP A 273 -5.68 -5.70 16.67
N SER A 274 -6.73 -6.50 16.47
CA SER A 274 -6.68 -7.63 15.54
C SER A 274 -6.40 -7.21 14.10
N HIS A 275 -6.84 -6.03 13.65
CA HIS A 275 -6.56 -5.54 12.30
C HIS A 275 -5.09 -5.15 12.14
N GLN A 276 -4.54 -4.44 13.11
CA GLN A 276 -3.15 -3.98 13.16
C GLN A 276 -2.16 -5.14 13.26
N LEU A 277 -2.51 -6.19 14.02
CA LEU A 277 -1.67 -7.37 14.20
C LEU A 277 -1.25 -7.98 12.86
N PHE A 278 -2.16 -8.05 11.89
CA PHE A 278 -1.87 -8.66 10.61
C PHE A 278 -0.95 -7.84 9.70
N PHE A 279 -1.01 -6.51 9.79
CA PHE A 279 -0.02 -5.66 9.13
C PHE A 279 1.35 -5.81 9.82
N ALA A 280 1.35 -5.78 11.16
CA ALA A 280 2.56 -5.88 11.95
C ALA A 280 3.30 -7.22 11.76
N ILE A 281 2.60 -8.36 11.65
CA ILE A 281 3.25 -9.64 11.35
C ILE A 281 3.82 -9.67 9.94
N GLY A 282 3.09 -9.13 8.96
CA GLY A 282 3.58 -9.03 7.58
C GLY A 282 4.81 -8.14 7.48
N GLU A 283 4.85 -7.03 8.23
CA GLU A 283 6.01 -6.14 8.32
C GLU A 283 7.19 -6.79 9.06
N SER A 284 6.93 -7.57 10.11
CA SER A 284 7.97 -8.36 10.79
C SER A 284 8.62 -9.37 9.83
N LEU A 285 7.80 -10.09 9.05
CA LEU A 285 8.28 -10.99 8.00
C LEU A 285 9.03 -10.24 6.90
N ALA A 286 8.62 -9.03 6.52
CA ALA A 286 9.33 -8.23 5.52
C ALA A 286 10.77 -7.89 5.96
N HIS A 287 10.98 -7.53 7.23
CA HIS A 287 12.32 -7.29 7.77
C HIS A 287 13.15 -8.57 7.83
N LEU A 288 12.55 -9.69 8.24
CA LEU A 288 13.22 -11.00 8.26
C LEU A 288 13.63 -11.45 6.86
N HIS A 289 12.74 -11.35 5.88
CA HIS A 289 13.01 -11.72 4.49
C HIS A 289 14.08 -10.85 3.85
N TYR A 290 14.10 -9.55 4.19
CA TYR A 290 15.18 -8.67 3.78
C TYR A 290 16.53 -9.14 4.32
N LEU A 291 16.63 -9.44 5.61
CA LEU A 291 17.86 -9.93 6.23
C LEU A 291 18.32 -11.29 5.66
N ILE A 292 17.38 -12.17 5.33
CA ILE A 292 17.67 -13.44 4.63
C ILE A 292 18.28 -13.15 3.25
N GLY A 293 17.67 -12.24 2.48
CA GLY A 293 18.17 -11.83 1.18
C GLY A 293 19.58 -11.22 1.24
N GLN A 294 19.93 -10.56 2.35
CA GLN A 294 21.27 -10.03 2.62
C GLN A 294 22.24 -11.07 3.23
N GLY A 295 21.79 -12.31 3.46
CA GLY A 295 22.59 -13.36 4.12
C GLY A 295 22.86 -13.13 5.61
N ARG A 296 22.21 -12.14 6.24
CA ARG A 296 22.36 -11.76 7.66
C ARG A 296 21.44 -12.56 8.60
N MET A 297 20.54 -13.37 8.04
CA MET A 297 19.56 -14.16 8.78
C MET A 297 19.40 -15.52 8.11
N VAL A 298 19.27 -16.57 8.92
CA VAL A 298 18.93 -17.93 8.47
C VAL A 298 17.53 -18.27 8.96
N LYS A 299 16.78 -19.00 8.14
CA LYS A 299 15.46 -19.54 8.47
C LYS A 299 15.55 -21.06 8.59
N GLU A 300 15.03 -21.61 9.67
CA GLU A 300 14.83 -23.05 9.87
C GLU A 300 13.38 -23.33 10.25
N THR A 301 12.73 -24.25 9.54
CA THR A 301 11.36 -24.68 9.88
C THR A 301 11.42 -25.77 10.94
N GLY A 302 10.83 -25.50 12.10
CA GLY A 302 10.75 -26.45 13.22
C GLY A 302 9.87 -27.67 12.90
N PRO A 303 9.96 -28.74 13.71
CA PRO A 303 9.16 -29.96 13.53
C PRO A 303 7.66 -29.73 13.72
N ASP A 304 7.28 -28.64 14.38
CA ASP A 304 5.90 -28.17 14.54
C ASP A 304 5.43 -27.33 13.34
N GLY A 305 6.27 -27.04 12.34
CA GLY A 305 5.91 -26.25 11.16
C GLY A 305 6.00 -24.73 11.37
N VAL A 306 6.60 -24.27 12.47
CA VAL A 306 6.88 -22.85 12.73
C VAL A 306 8.26 -22.49 12.21
N ASP A 307 8.38 -21.37 11.50
CA ASP A 307 9.66 -20.85 11.04
C ASP A 307 10.37 -20.10 12.17
N LEU A 308 11.62 -20.50 12.44
CA LEU A 308 12.54 -19.84 13.36
C LEU A 308 13.63 -19.11 12.57
N PHE A 309 13.98 -17.93 13.05
CA PHE A 309 14.91 -17.02 12.42
C PHE A 309 16.06 -16.72 13.40
N GLN A 310 17.30 -16.87 12.93
CA GLN A 310 18.50 -16.59 13.71
C GLN A 310 19.51 -15.80 12.88
N ALA A 311 20.15 -14.80 13.50
CA ALA A 311 21.19 -14.01 12.87
C ALA A 311 22.37 -14.91 12.42
N SER A 312 22.86 -14.67 11.20
CA SER A 312 24.04 -15.35 10.68
C SER A 312 25.30 -14.92 11.46
N ASN A 313 26.20 -15.88 11.74
CA ASN A 313 27.52 -15.61 12.31
C ASN A 313 28.46 -14.91 11.33
#